data_AF-A0A432SM08-F1
#
_entry.id   AF-A0A432SM08-F1
#
_cell.length_a   1.000
_cell.length_b   1.000
_cell.length_c   1.000
_cell.angle_alpha   90.00
_cell.angle_beta   90.00
_cell.angle_gamma   90.00
#
_symmetry.space_group_name_H-M   'P 1'
#
loop_
_entity.id
_entity.type
_entity.pdbx_description
1 polymer ?
#
loop_
_entity_poly.entity_id
_entity_poly.type
_entity_poly.pdbx_seq_one_letter_code
_entity_poly.pdbx_strand_id
1 'polypeptide(L)'
;MKRLIDFSKYSSIKIGSTIEVNVINSPIDLPKDAVIIGGANNLLVSPTPPPLFVLSKEFSYIKKDGEFLIIGAATKSGQIDSFCKKEGIGGFEYLSKLPGTLGGLIAMNAGMKEDEIFNSLVEVKTATKTLKKDEID
;
A
#
# COMPACT_ATOMS: atom_id res chain seq x y z
N MET A 1 5.18 17.65 -5.10
CA MET A 1 3.77 18.14 -5.19
C MET A 1 3.09 17.83 -3.87
N LYS A 2 2.14 18.65 -3.42
CA LYS A 2 1.39 18.43 -2.18
C LYS A 2 -0.12 18.31 -2.43
N ARG A 3 -0.85 17.66 -1.52
CA ARG A 3 -2.30 17.47 -1.59
C ARG A 3 -2.92 17.62 -0.19
N LEU A 4 -4.09 18.24 -0.09
CA LEU A 4 -4.88 18.25 1.14
C LEU A 4 -5.67 16.94 1.29
N ILE A 5 -5.60 16.32 2.46
CA ILE A 5 -6.41 15.15 2.82
C ILE A 5 -7.22 15.48 4.07
N ASP A 6 -8.54 15.36 3.96
CA ASP A 6 -9.48 15.41 5.09
C ASP A 6 -9.58 14.01 5.72
N PHE A 7 -8.91 13.80 6.86
CA PHE A 7 -8.85 12.49 7.51
C PHE A 7 -10.18 12.03 8.13
N SER A 8 -11.12 12.95 8.38
CA SER A 8 -12.48 12.60 8.78
C SER A 8 -13.24 11.84 7.67
N LYS A 9 -12.85 12.05 6.40
CA LYS A 9 -13.42 11.34 5.25
C LYS A 9 -12.53 10.22 4.74
N TYR A 10 -11.21 10.42 4.79
CA TYR A 10 -10.23 9.54 4.19
C TYR A 10 -9.96 8.27 5.00
N SER A 11 -9.77 8.39 6.32
CA SER A 11 -9.44 7.25 7.19
C SER A 11 -10.62 6.26 7.32
N SER A 12 -10.33 5.03 7.74
CA SER A 12 -11.38 4.04 8.05
C SER A 12 -12.21 4.46 9.27
N ILE A 13 -11.58 5.02 10.29
CA ILE A 13 -12.22 5.40 11.56
C ILE A 13 -12.95 6.75 11.50
N LYS A 14 -12.82 7.50 10.40
CA LYS A 14 -13.52 8.78 10.15
C LYS A 14 -13.23 9.87 11.19
N ILE A 15 -12.00 9.87 11.73
CA ILE A 15 -11.52 10.85 12.70
C ILE A 15 -10.23 11.49 12.17
N GLY A 16 -10.10 12.80 12.34
CA GLY A 16 -8.89 13.56 12.00
C GLY A 16 -9.18 14.89 11.31
N SER A 17 -8.21 15.80 11.32
CA SER A 17 -8.28 17.09 10.64
C SER A 17 -7.87 17.01 9.17
N THR A 18 -8.01 18.12 8.44
CA THR A 18 -7.44 18.27 7.11
C THR A 18 -5.96 18.58 7.22
N ILE A 19 -5.12 17.73 6.63
CA ILE A 19 -3.66 17.85 6.66
C ILE A 19 -3.12 17.93 5.22
N GLU A 20 -2.12 18.77 5.01
CA GLU A 20 -1.34 18.80 3.78
C GLU A 20 -0.33 17.64 3.77
N VAL A 21 -0.41 16.77 2.76
CA VAL A 21 0.51 15.64 2.58
C VAL A 21 1.35 15.83 1.32
N ASN A 22 2.58 15.33 1.35
CA ASN A 22 3.47 15.31 0.21
C ASN A 22 3.15 14.12 -0.70
N VAL A 23 3.35 14.28 -2.00
CA VAL A 23 3.13 13.24 -3.01
C VAL A 23 4.46 12.80 -3.60
N ILE A 24 4.75 11.51 -3.47
CA ILE A 24 5.93 10.84 -4.03
C ILE A 24 5.58 10.35 -5.44
N ASN A 25 6.38 10.74 -6.44
CA ASN A 25 6.19 10.33 -7.83
C ASN A 25 7.28 9.36 -8.32
N SER A 26 8.46 9.40 -7.70
CA SER A 26 9.58 8.51 -8.01
C SER A 26 10.20 7.96 -6.72
N PRO A 27 10.77 6.73 -6.73
CA PRO A 27 11.50 6.17 -5.58
C PRO A 27 12.66 7.05 -5.07
N ILE A 28 13.18 7.94 -5.91
CA ILE A 28 14.31 8.83 -5.59
C ILE A 28 13.86 10.01 -4.70
N ASP A 29 12.56 10.31 -4.63
CA ASP A 29 12.02 11.49 -3.95
C ASP A 29 11.78 11.27 -2.44
N LEU A 30 12.47 10.34 -1.77
CA LEU A 30 12.16 9.95 -0.38
C LEU A 30 13.05 10.67 0.66
N PRO A 31 12.49 11.55 1.51
CA PRO A 31 13.20 12.09 2.68
C PRO A 31 13.52 11.03 3.73
N LYS A 32 14.58 11.25 4.51
CA LYS A 32 15.01 10.32 5.57
C LYS A 32 13.98 10.14 6.71
N ASP A 33 13.14 11.13 6.94
CA ASP A 33 12.12 11.19 7.98
C ASP A 33 10.69 11.04 7.44
N ALA A 34 10.54 10.51 6.22
CA ALA A 34 9.24 10.39 5.58
C ALA A 34 8.34 9.33 6.23
N VAL A 35 7.18 9.76 6.74
CA VAL A 35 6.11 8.85 7.15
C VAL A 35 5.17 8.63 5.97
N ILE A 36 5.33 7.50 5.28
CA ILE A 36 4.48 7.13 4.14
C ILE A 36 3.18 6.50 4.66
N ILE A 37 2.05 6.99 4.15
CA ILE A 37 0.73 6.45 4.44
C ILE A 37 0.07 5.92 3.15
N GLY A 38 -0.69 4.83 3.31
CA GLY A 38 -1.61 4.31 2.30
C GLY A 38 -3.02 4.85 2.50
N GLY A 39 -4.02 3.96 2.40
CA GLY A 39 -5.44 4.30 2.58
C GLY A 39 -5.87 4.71 4.00
N ALA A 40 -4.94 4.86 4.95
CA ALA A 40 -5.22 5.18 6.36
C ALA A 40 -6.28 4.27 7.01
N ASN A 41 -6.24 2.98 6.68
CA ASN A 41 -7.18 1.97 7.21
C ASN A 41 -6.82 1.51 8.64
N ASN A 42 -5.61 1.81 9.10
CA ASN A 42 -5.09 1.45 10.42
C ASN A 42 -4.34 2.63 11.07
N LEU A 43 -4.81 3.87 10.87
CA LEU A 43 -4.16 5.08 11.37
C LEU A 43 -5.12 5.95 12.17
N LEU A 44 -4.63 6.49 13.29
CA LEU A 44 -5.20 7.64 13.99
C LEU A 44 -4.23 8.81 13.85
N VAL A 45 -4.66 9.87 13.17
CA VAL A 45 -3.78 11.00 12.80
C VAL A 45 -4.02 12.18 13.74
N SER A 46 -2.97 12.62 14.41
CA SER A 46 -2.96 13.84 15.24
C SER A 46 -3.29 15.08 14.39
N PRO A 47 -3.88 16.14 14.96
CA PRO A 47 -3.99 17.44 14.29
C PRO A 47 -2.65 18.05 13.87
N THR A 48 -1.55 17.64 14.50
CA THR A 48 -0.17 18.07 14.21
C THR A 48 0.74 16.86 13.95
N PRO A 49 0.53 16.12 12.85
CA PRO A 49 1.33 14.94 12.56
C PRO A 49 2.73 15.34 12.06
N PRO A 50 3.72 14.41 12.07
CA PRO A 50 4.94 14.61 11.31
C PRO A 50 4.65 14.74 9.80
N PRO A 51 5.63 15.15 8.98
CA PRO A 51 5.45 15.20 7.53
C PRO A 51 4.95 13.87 6.95
N LEU A 52 3.74 13.88 6.41
CA LEU A 52 3.11 12.70 5.81
C LEU A 52 3.33 12.69 4.29
N PHE A 53 3.49 11.48 3.75
CA PHE A 53 3.72 11.22 2.34
C PHE A 53 2.73 10.19 1.81
N VAL A 54 2.26 10.39 0.58
CA VAL A 54 1.45 9.41 -0.15
C VAL A 54 2.12 9.05 -1.46
N LEU A 55 1.97 7.80 -1.87
CA LEU A 55 2.39 7.35 -3.20
C LEU A 55 1.39 7.85 -4.26
N SER A 56 1.91 8.36 -5.37
CA SER A 56 1.08 8.79 -6.49
C SER A 56 0.53 7.60 -7.29
N LYS A 57 -0.27 7.92 -8.32
CA LYS A 57 -0.81 6.94 -9.27
C LYS A 57 0.27 6.18 -10.05
N GLU A 58 1.50 6.71 -10.13
CA GLU A 58 2.63 6.03 -10.80
C GLU A 58 2.99 4.72 -10.10
N PHE A 59 2.63 4.58 -8.82
CA PHE A 59 2.78 3.36 -8.03
C PHE A 59 1.49 2.51 -8.00
N SER A 60 0.49 2.80 -8.84
CA SER A 60 -0.76 2.06 -8.91
C SER A 60 -0.87 1.32 -10.25
N TYR A 61 -0.25 0.15 -10.33
CA TYR A 61 -0.27 -0.70 -11.50
C TYR A 61 -0.27 -2.18 -11.10
N ILE A 62 -0.65 -3.03 -12.04
CA ILE A 62 -0.51 -4.48 -11.97
C ILE A 62 0.07 -4.94 -13.31
N LYS A 63 1.16 -5.69 -13.29
CA LYS A 63 1.79 -6.30 -14.47
C LYS A 63 1.96 -7.80 -14.21
N LYS A 64 1.66 -8.61 -15.22
CA LYS A 64 1.95 -10.04 -15.22
C LYS A 64 3.29 -10.25 -15.90
N ASP A 65 4.19 -10.98 -15.25
CA ASP A 65 5.50 -11.36 -15.77
C ASP A 65 5.71 -12.85 -15.55
N GLY A 66 5.37 -13.66 -16.55
CA GLY A 66 5.30 -15.12 -16.43
C GLY A 66 4.29 -15.55 -15.36
N GLU A 67 4.81 -16.21 -14.32
CA GLU A 67 4.05 -16.68 -13.15
C GLU A 67 3.96 -15.65 -12.02
N PHE A 68 4.61 -14.48 -12.17
CA PHE A 68 4.66 -13.45 -11.15
C PHE A 68 3.70 -12.29 -11.44
N LEU A 69 3.21 -11.68 -10.37
CA LEU A 69 2.50 -10.40 -10.41
C LEU A 69 3.39 -9.31 -9.83
N ILE A 70 3.73 -8.32 -10.65
CA ILE A 70 4.43 -7.11 -10.23
C ILE A 70 3.39 -6.03 -9.98
N ILE A 71 3.15 -5.73 -8.70
CA ILE A 71 2.09 -4.82 -8.27
C ILE A 71 2.69 -3.60 -7.59
N GLY A 72 2.24 -2.42 -8.02
CA GLY A 72 2.63 -1.17 -7.40
C GLY A 72 2.01 -0.99 -6.00
N ALA A 73 2.76 -0.40 -5.07
CA ALA A 73 2.36 -0.25 -3.66
C ALA A 73 1.13 0.66 -3.42
N ALA A 74 0.75 1.50 -4.38
CA ALA A 74 -0.46 2.33 -4.31
C ALA A 74 -1.72 1.63 -4.85
N THR A 75 -1.59 0.44 -5.44
CA THR A 75 -2.73 -0.34 -5.97
C THR A 75 -3.64 -0.76 -4.82
N LYS A 76 -4.95 -0.53 -4.96
CA LYS A 76 -5.93 -0.91 -3.94
C LYS A 76 -6.16 -2.42 -3.93
N SER A 77 -6.36 -2.99 -2.76
CA SER A 77 -6.67 -4.42 -2.58
C SER A 77 -7.80 -4.94 -3.47
N GLY A 78 -8.92 -4.20 -3.55
CA GLY A 78 -10.04 -4.58 -4.41
C GLY A 78 -9.72 -4.54 -5.92
N GLN A 79 -8.74 -3.73 -6.35
CA GLN A 79 -8.26 -3.76 -7.74
C GLN A 79 -7.42 -5.01 -8.01
N ILE A 80 -6.63 -5.45 -7.03
CA ILE A 80 -5.83 -6.67 -7.11
C ILE A 80 -6.74 -7.89 -7.19
N ASP A 81 -7.72 -8.00 -6.30
CA ASP A 81 -8.74 -9.05 -6.31
C ASP A 81 -9.48 -9.10 -7.66
N SER A 82 -9.98 -7.95 -8.14
CA SER A 82 -10.67 -7.87 -9.42
C SER A 82 -9.80 -8.31 -10.60
N PHE A 83 -8.52 -7.94 -10.60
CA PHE A 83 -7.57 -8.36 -11.63
C PHE A 83 -7.31 -9.87 -11.57
N CYS A 84 -7.00 -10.42 -10.40
CA CYS A 84 -6.72 -11.84 -10.22
C CYS A 84 -7.93 -12.69 -10.62
N LYS A 85 -9.14 -12.28 -10.22
CA LYS A 85 -10.39 -12.92 -10.62
C LYS A 85 -10.58 -12.95 -12.14
N LYS A 86 -10.27 -11.85 -12.82
CA LYS A 86 -10.39 -11.76 -14.29
C LYS A 86 -9.38 -12.66 -15.01
N GLU A 87 -8.15 -12.76 -14.48
CA GLU A 87 -7.07 -13.53 -15.07
C GLU A 87 -7.04 -15.00 -14.62
N GLY A 88 -7.99 -15.43 -13.77
CA GLY A 88 -8.06 -16.80 -13.25
C GLY A 88 -6.94 -17.16 -12.27
N ILE A 89 -6.45 -16.17 -11.51
CA ILE A 89 -5.38 -16.32 -10.52
C ILE A 89 -6.01 -16.43 -9.13
N GLY A 90 -5.78 -17.55 -8.44
CA GLY A 90 -6.24 -17.78 -7.06
C GLY A 90 -5.23 -17.33 -6.00
N GLY A 91 -5.61 -17.40 -4.73
CA GLY A 91 -4.75 -17.08 -3.57
C GLY A 91 -4.73 -15.60 -3.18
N PHE A 92 -5.65 -14.81 -3.71
CA PHE A 92 -5.78 -13.36 -3.45
C PHE A 92 -7.21 -12.94 -3.09
N GLU A 93 -8.12 -13.89 -2.91
CA GLU A 93 -9.55 -13.68 -2.68
C GLU A 93 -9.82 -12.90 -1.38
N TYR A 94 -8.96 -13.11 -0.37
CA TYR A 94 -9.05 -12.44 0.92
C TYR A 94 -8.79 -10.92 0.81
N LEU A 95 -8.10 -10.46 -0.24
CA LEU A 95 -7.87 -9.02 -0.47
C LEU A 95 -9.18 -8.26 -0.71
N SER A 96 -10.23 -8.94 -1.18
CA SER A 96 -11.57 -8.34 -1.30
C SER A 96 -12.15 -7.86 0.04
N LYS A 97 -11.62 -8.36 1.17
CA LYS A 97 -12.05 -8.05 2.54
C LYS A 97 -11.09 -7.15 3.30
N LEU A 98 -9.91 -6.89 2.77
CA LEU A 98 -8.89 -6.06 3.43
C LEU A 98 -8.79 -4.70 2.73
N PRO A 99 -9.41 -3.63 3.27
CA PRO A 99 -9.33 -2.32 2.63
C PRO A 99 -7.94 -1.71 2.82
N GLY A 100 -7.37 -1.17 1.74
CA GLY A 100 -6.06 -0.53 1.78
C GLY A 100 -5.37 -0.54 0.43
N THR A 101 -4.14 -0.08 0.42
CA THR A 101 -3.22 -0.20 -0.71
C THR A 101 -2.18 -1.26 -0.40
N LEU A 102 -1.64 -1.92 -1.43
CA LEU A 102 -0.72 -3.04 -1.26
C LEU A 102 0.48 -2.71 -0.37
N GLY A 103 1.06 -1.52 -0.48
CA GLY A 103 2.19 -1.12 0.36
C GLY A 103 1.85 -1.12 1.86
N GLY A 104 0.64 -0.66 2.22
CA GLY A 104 0.17 -0.73 3.60
C GLY A 104 -0.12 -2.16 4.04
N LEU A 105 -0.65 -2.99 3.13
CA LEU A 105 -0.90 -4.41 3.42
C LEU A 105 0.40 -5.19 3.63
N ILE A 106 1.44 -4.95 2.82
CA ILE A 106 2.78 -5.52 3.00
C ILE A 106 3.36 -5.08 4.34
N ALA A 107 3.34 -3.78 4.64
CA ALA A 107 3.89 -3.24 5.88
C ALA A 107 3.21 -3.78 7.16
N MET A 108 1.97 -4.26 7.05
CA MET A 108 1.21 -4.84 8.15
C MET A 108 1.15 -6.37 8.11
N ASN A 109 1.78 -7.01 7.11
CA ASN A 109 1.56 -8.41 6.75
C ASN A 109 0.05 -8.79 6.82
N ALA A 110 -0.77 -7.99 6.14
CA ALA A 110 -2.22 -8.07 6.31
C ALA A 110 -2.77 -9.43 5.85
N GLY A 111 -3.69 -10.00 6.62
CA GLY A 111 -4.23 -11.33 6.35
C GLY A 111 -5.58 -11.59 6.99
N MET A 112 -6.18 -12.72 6.65
CA MET A 112 -7.40 -13.26 7.23
C MET A 112 -7.25 -14.78 7.41
N LYS A 113 -7.32 -15.25 8.67
CA LYS A 113 -7.09 -16.66 9.05
C LYS A 113 -5.68 -17.12 8.65
N GLU A 114 -5.58 -18.07 7.72
CA GLU A 114 -4.32 -18.67 7.27
C GLU A 114 -3.72 -17.93 6.06
N ASP A 115 -4.49 -17.04 5.42
CA ASP A 115 -4.05 -16.28 4.26
C ASP A 115 -3.52 -14.91 4.69
N GLU A 116 -2.27 -14.62 4.34
CA GLU A 116 -1.59 -13.34 4.56
C GLU A 116 -0.74 -12.96 3.33
N ILE A 117 -0.38 -11.68 3.24
CA ILE A 117 0.47 -11.17 2.15
C ILE A 117 1.76 -11.98 2.05
N PHE A 118 2.37 -12.35 3.18
CA PHE A 118 3.65 -13.05 3.20
C PHE A 118 3.59 -14.44 2.56
N ASN A 119 2.44 -15.12 2.52
CA ASN A 119 2.34 -16.44 1.88
C ASN A 119 2.68 -16.38 0.39
N SER A 120 2.19 -15.34 -0.31
CA SER A 120 2.35 -15.15 -1.76
C SER A 120 3.48 -14.17 -2.13
N LEU A 121 4.16 -13.57 -1.15
CA LEU A 121 5.26 -12.63 -1.39
C LEU A 121 6.48 -13.34 -1.99
N VAL A 122 7.14 -12.69 -2.95
CA VAL A 122 8.40 -13.17 -3.55
C VAL A 122 9.53 -12.19 -3.25
N GLU A 123 9.31 -10.91 -3.54
CA GLU A 123 10.23 -9.83 -3.22
C GLU A 123 9.50 -8.50 -3.07
N VAL A 124 10.13 -7.54 -2.39
CA VAL A 124 9.68 -6.16 -2.24
C VAL A 124 10.77 -5.23 -2.75
N LYS A 125 10.42 -4.41 -3.74
CA LYS A 125 11.28 -3.31 -4.18
C LYS A 125 10.98 -2.05 -3.37
N THR A 126 11.94 -1.63 -2.57
CA THR A 126 11.90 -0.37 -1.80
C THR A 126 12.61 0.75 -2.55
N ALA A 127 12.65 1.95 -1.96
CA ALA A 127 13.37 3.09 -2.53
C ALA A 127 14.90 2.86 -2.60
N THR A 128 15.47 2.03 -1.72
CA THR A 128 16.92 1.86 -1.58
C THR A 128 17.42 0.50 -2.05
N LYS A 129 16.61 -0.55 -1.90
CA LYS A 129 16.98 -1.92 -2.26
C LYS A 129 15.77 -2.79 -2.61
N THR A 130 16.03 -3.88 -3.30
CA THR A 130 15.10 -5.02 -3.38
C THR A 130 15.41 -5.98 -2.25
N LEU A 131 14.36 -6.47 -1.59
CA LEU A 131 14.42 -7.50 -0.55
C LEU A 131 13.68 -8.72 -1.07
N LYS A 132 14.35 -9.86 -1.14
CA LYS A 132 13.69 -11.15 -1.38
C LYS A 132 13.02 -11.63 -0.10
N LYS A 133 12.01 -12.50 -0.23
CA LYS A 133 11.26 -13.03 0.91
C LYS A 133 12.13 -13.69 1.97
N ASP A 134 13.19 -14.38 1.58
CA ASP A 134 14.17 -15.02 2.47
C ASP A 134 15.07 -14.03 3.23
N GLU A 135 15.04 -12.75 2.86
CA GLU A 135 15.76 -11.65 3.55
C GLU A 135 14.84 -10.86 4.51
N ILE A 136 13.57 -11.27 4.66
CA ILE A 136 12.56 -10.59 5.47
C ILE A 136 12.20 -11.50 6.66
N ASP A 137 12.48 -11.01 7.87
CA ASP A 137 12.11 -11.65 9.14
C ASP A 137 10.62 -11.47 9.49
#